data_AF-A0A6B8VBK8-F1
#
_entry.id   AF-A0A6B8VBK8-F1
#
_cell.length_a   1.000
_cell.length_b   1.000
_cell.length_c   1.000
_cell.angle_alpha   90.00
_cell.angle_beta   90.00
_cell.angle_gamma   90.00
#
_symmetry.space_group_name_H-M   'P 1'
#
loop_
_entity.id
_entity.type
_entity.pdbx_description
1 polymer ?
#
loop_
_entity_poly.entity_id
_entity_poly.type
_entity_poly.pdbx_seq_one_letter_code
_entity_poly.pdbx_strand_id
1 'polypeptide(L)' 'MARNDIRPIIKLKSTAGTGYTYVTRKNKRNNPDRMTMKKYDPIVRKHVEFREER' A
#
# COMPACT_ATOMS: atom_id res chain seq x y z
N MET A 1 -8.03 -19.84 10.93
CA MET A 1 -7.71 -19.98 9.50
C MET A 1 -7.90 -18.63 8.84
N ALA A 2 -6.85 -18.04 8.26
CA ALA A 2 -6.98 -16.76 7.56
C ALA A 2 -8.00 -16.95 6.44
N ARG A 3 -9.15 -16.27 6.53
CA ARG A 3 -10.11 -16.23 5.43
C ARG A 3 -9.33 -15.80 4.20
N ASN A 4 -9.37 -16.62 3.15
CA ASN A 4 -8.79 -16.30 1.85
C ASN A 4 -9.68 -15.20 1.24
N ASP A 5 -9.65 -14.01 1.85
CA ASP A 5 -10.41 -12.85 1.41
C ASP A 5 -9.87 -12.50 0.03
N ILE A 6 -10.77 -12.48 -0.95
CA ILE A 6 -10.45 -12.14 -2.33
C ILE A 6 -9.92 -10.69 -2.39
N ARG A 7 -10.32 -9.85 -1.44
CA ARG A 7 -9.93 -8.44 -1.33
C ARG A 7 -9.31 -8.12 0.03
N PRO A 8 -8.08 -8.62 0.32
CA PRO A 8 -7.40 -8.29 1.56
C PRO A 8 -7.16 -6.79 1.71
N ILE A 9 -7.18 -6.35 2.97
CA ILE A 9 -6.70 -5.04 3.36
C ILE A 9 -5.17 -5.08 3.36
N ILE A 10 -4.54 -4.21 2.59
CA ILE A 10 -3.10 -4.04 2.49
C ILE A 10 -2.69 -2.67 3.02
N LYS A 11 -1.46 -2.59 3.54
CA LYS A 11 -0.82 -1.32 3.91
C LYS A 11 0.14 -0.91 2.81
N LEU A 12 0.17 0.36 2.48
CA LEU A 12 1.14 0.95 1.58
C LEU A 12 2.00 1.91 2.37
N LYS A 13 3.32 1.69 2.38
CA LYS A 13 4.29 2.51 3.10
C LYS A 13 5.01 3.45 2.17
N SER A 14 5.21 4.68 2.63
CA SER A 14 5.97 5.70 1.92
C SER A 14 7.42 5.26 1.71
N THR A 15 7.92 5.37 0.48
CA THR A 15 9.34 5.13 0.18
C THR A 15 10.25 6.26 0.66
N ALA A 16 9.68 7.39 1.08
CA ALA A 16 10.44 8.51 1.65
C ALA A 16 10.94 8.26 3.09
N GLY A 17 10.70 7.07 3.67
CA GLY A 17 11.21 6.71 4.99
C GLY A 17 10.50 7.38 6.17
N THR A 18 9.40 8.09 5.93
CA THR A 18 8.63 8.83 6.93
C THR A 18 7.80 7.95 7.87
N GLY A 19 7.64 6.67 7.52
CA GLY A 19 6.76 5.75 8.24
C GLY A 19 5.27 5.99 7.98
N TYR A 20 4.90 6.97 7.15
CA TYR A 20 3.50 7.21 6.80
C TYR A 20 2.95 6.05 5.97
N THR A 21 1.73 5.59 6.31
CA THR A 21 1.09 4.46 5.65
C THR A 21 -0.35 4.78 5.24
N TYR A 22 -0.73 4.29 4.06
CA TYR A 22 -2.12 4.23 3.63
C TYR A 22 -2.65 2.81 3.74
N VAL A 23 -3.95 2.69 4.01
CA VAL A 23 -4.64 1.39 4.05
C VAL A 23 -5.60 1.32 2.88
N THR A 24 -5.59 0.21 2.15
CA THR A 24 -6.45 0.03 0.97
C THR A 24 -6.82 -1.44 0.82
N ARG A 25 -7.94 -1.72 0.14
CA ARG A 25 -8.31 -3.09 -0.24
C ARG A 25 -7.76 -3.38 -1.63
N LYS A 26 -7.02 -4.47 -1.77
CA LYS A 26 -6.47 -4.92 -3.05
C LYS A 26 -7.12 -6.22 -3.47
N ASN A 27 -7.52 -6.33 -4.74
CA ASN A 27 -7.96 -7.60 -5.29
C ASN A 27 -6.74 -8.43 -5.72
N LYS A 28 -6.40 -9.47 -4.95
CA LYS A 28 -5.24 -10.35 -5.21
C LYS A 28 -5.36 -11.16 -6.50
N ARG A 29 -6.58 -11.39 -7.00
CA ARG A 29 -6.81 -12.16 -8.24
C ARG A 29 -6.37 -11.38 -9.48
N ASN A 30 -6.64 -10.08 -9.50
CA ASN A 30 -6.31 -9.24 -10.64
C ASN A 30 -4.90 -8.65 -10.54
N ASN A 31 -4.42 -8.40 -9.32
CA ASN A 31 -3.10 -7.86 -9.06
C ASN A 31 -2.39 -8.78 -8.05
N PRO A 32 -1.72 -9.85 -8.48
CA PRO A 32 -1.01 -10.75 -7.59
C PRO A 32 0.25 -10.09 -6.98
N ASP A 33 0.96 -9.28 -7.77
CA ASP A 33 2.24 -8.66 -7.39
C ASP A 33 2.12 -7.47 -6.45
N ARG A 34 3.21 -7.09 -5.78
CA ARG A 34 3.23 -5.96 -4.82
C ARG A 34 2.77 -4.67 -5.50
N MET A 35 1.76 -4.02 -4.92
CA MET A 35 1.23 -2.77 -5.45
C MET A 35 2.17 -1.60 -5.14
N THR A 36 2.46 -0.80 -6.16
CA THR A 36 3.13 0.50 -6.01
C THR A 36 2.22 1.61 -6.54
N MET A 37 2.12 2.71 -5.80
CA MET A 37 1.29 3.85 -6.19
C MET A 37 1.97 5.16 -5.79
N LYS A 38 1.90 6.19 -6.64
CA LYS A 38 2.30 7.54 -6.24
C LYS A 38 1.18 8.19 -5.42
N LYS A 39 1.48 8.56 -4.18
CA LYS A 39 0.54 9.26 -3.29
C LYS A 39 1.25 10.38 -2.54
N TYR A 40 0.46 11.35 -2.07
CA TYR A 40 0.97 12.43 -1.24
C TYR A 40 1.42 11.89 0.12
N ASP A 41 2.64 12.24 0.52
CA ASP A 41 3.14 12.06 1.87
C ASP A 41 3.03 13.40 2.62
N PRO A 42 2.24 13.49 3.70
CA PRO A 42 2.05 14.74 4.43
C PRO A 42 3.30 15.19 5.22
N ILE A 43 4.23 14.29 5.50
CA ILE A 43 5.45 14.60 6.27
C ILE A 43 6.49 15.26 5.35
N VAL A 44 6.73 14.68 4.16
CA VAL A 44 7.67 15.25 3.15
C VAL A 44 6.98 16.31 2.28
N ARG A 45 5.65 16.39 2.34
CA ARG A 45 4.79 17.30 1.57
C ARG A 45 4.94 17.16 0.06
N LYS A 46 5.17 15.93 -0.42
CA LYS A 46 5.38 15.63 -1.84
C LYS A 46 4.65 14.33 -2.21
N HIS A 47 4.35 14.20 -3.50
CA HIS A 47 3.91 12.91 -4.04
C HIS A 47 5.12 12.00 -4.20
N VAL A 48 5.13 10.92 -3.43
CA VAL A 48 6.20 9.92 -3.44
C VAL A 48 5.61 8.57 -3.77
N GLU A 49 6.47 7.61 -4.09
CA GLU A 49 6.03 6.24 -4.30
C GLU A 49 5.66 5.60 -2.95
N PHE A 50 4.56 4.88 -2.92
CA PHE A 50 4.12 4.06 -1.79
C PHE A 50 4.12 2.61 -2.24
N ARG A 51 4.72 1.73 -1.43
CA ARG A 51 4.84 0.30 -1.74
C ARG A 51 4.08 -0.54 -0.73
N GLU A 52 3.48 -1.63 -1.20
CA GLU A 52 2.81 -2.59 -0.34
C GLU A 52 3.76 -3.16 0.72
N GLU A 53 3.42 -2.91 1.98
CA GLU A 53 4.05 -3.51 3.17
C GLU A 53 3.18 -4.69 3.60
N ARG A 54 3.76 -5.88 3.57
CA ARG A 54 3.09 -7.15 3.88
C ARG A 54 3.46 -7.63 5.27
#